data_AF-A0A2D6PVJ2-F1
#
_entry.id   AF-A0A2D6PVJ2-F1
#
_cell.length_a   1.000
_cell.length_b   1.000
_cell.length_c   1.000
_cell.angle_alpha   90.00
_cell.angle_beta   90.00
_cell.angle_gamma   90.00
#
_symmetry.space_group_name_H-M   'P 1'
#
loop_
_entity.id
_entity.type
_entity.pdbx_description
1 polymer ?
#
loop_
_entity_poly.entity_id
_entity_poly.type
_entity_poly.pdbx_seq_one_letter_code
_entity_poly.pdbx_strand_id
1 'polypeptide(L)'
;MIRHTTLIAAFALLAGSLSAQAALVPNPLLLNRLLKIGTPGQQAWAAWTAGEYGSRASVPGLRGVLASPPEGEHRVLVIRAVLDACIRIQAQPTAEELRPWAKRFRAQTLVLAARDPQLHRDLLLEMVDRAYATDPEWLAAGNLLVANHAPGTAARLLGGLRTALTLRVVDDDRLGFGGAGAGGAFGDGRIDVPTDFPPTVFWKLVMQKTEHPVAPGRRPVFATRRVRTRKRLGIGSSRGSLDRQTVRLEHLATLLGAEPTEVDLATRYDRTIIWKGVQPFRAEARLHREKILDIWRSLVDRLTQAKLLSPADAGRLQPAIVVTVKDHRENPRVDLPKLTF
;
A
#
# COMPACT_ATOMS: atom_id res chain seq x y z
N MET A 1 -35.04 -3.24 -42.34
CA MET A 1 -33.57 -3.21 -42.57
C MET A 1 -33.13 -1.74 -42.65
N ILE A 2 -33.09 -1.03 -41.51
CA ILE A 2 -32.91 0.43 -41.44
C ILE A 2 -32.19 0.80 -40.12
N ARG A 3 -31.13 1.62 -40.24
CA ARG A 3 -30.44 2.49 -39.24
C ARG A 3 -29.59 1.86 -38.13
N HIS A 4 -28.25 1.89 -38.30
CA HIS A 4 -27.29 1.83 -37.19
C HIS A 4 -26.05 2.73 -37.32
N THR A 5 -26.04 3.75 -38.19
CA THR A 5 -24.79 4.43 -38.60
C THR A 5 -24.65 5.91 -38.22
N THR A 6 -25.40 6.44 -37.24
CA THR A 6 -25.45 7.90 -36.98
C THR A 6 -24.95 8.37 -35.61
N LEU A 7 -24.30 7.52 -34.78
CA LEU A 7 -23.85 7.94 -33.44
C LEU A 7 -22.33 8.09 -33.25
N ILE A 8 -21.51 7.77 -34.25
CA ILE A 8 -20.03 7.83 -34.12
C ILE A 8 -19.47 9.21 -34.51
N ALA A 9 -20.18 9.99 -35.33
CA ALA A 9 -19.67 11.27 -35.86
C ALA A 9 -19.69 12.44 -34.85
N ALA A 10 -20.47 12.38 -33.78
CA ALA A 10 -20.62 13.51 -32.85
C ALA A 10 -19.42 13.72 -31.90
N PHE A 11 -18.53 12.73 -31.74
CA PHE A 11 -17.36 12.86 -30.85
C PHE A 11 -16.05 13.17 -31.59
N ALA A 12 -15.94 12.88 -32.89
CA ALA A 12 -14.73 13.18 -33.67
C ALA A 12 -14.66 14.66 -34.13
N LEU A 13 -15.80 15.35 -34.21
CA LEU A 13 -15.90 16.74 -34.67
C LEU A 13 -15.65 17.80 -33.58
N LEU A 14 -15.41 17.41 -32.33
CA LEU A 14 -15.13 18.33 -31.22
C LEU A 14 -13.64 18.60 -30.97
N ALA A 15 -12.74 18.02 -31.76
CA ALA A 15 -11.29 18.24 -31.61
C ALA A 15 -10.74 19.45 -32.40
N GLY A 16 -11.57 20.14 -33.19
CA GLY A 16 -11.11 21.08 -34.23
C GLY A 16 -11.50 22.55 -34.10
N SER A 17 -12.27 22.98 -33.10
CA SER A 17 -12.74 24.38 -33.01
C SER A 17 -12.63 24.94 -31.59
N LEU A 18 -11.41 25.33 -31.24
CA LEU A 18 -11.05 25.96 -29.96
C LEU A 18 -11.00 27.48 -30.11
N SER A 19 -12.16 28.13 -30.06
CA SER A 19 -12.27 29.52 -29.62
C SER A 19 -13.74 29.88 -29.37
N ALA A 20 -14.06 30.08 -28.10
CA ALA A 20 -15.31 30.65 -27.58
C ALA A 20 -16.61 29.84 -27.78
N GLN A 21 -16.71 28.67 -27.16
CA GLN A 21 -18.01 28.09 -26.77
C GLN A 21 -18.02 27.97 -25.25
N ALA A 22 -19.05 28.50 -24.58
CA ALA A 22 -19.35 28.14 -23.20
C ALA A 22 -19.29 26.61 -23.12
N ALA A 23 -18.36 26.07 -22.32
CA ALA A 23 -18.07 24.64 -22.26
C ALA A 23 -19.38 23.89 -21.99
N LEU A 24 -19.92 23.25 -23.02
CA LEU A 24 -21.17 22.50 -22.91
C LEU A 24 -20.89 21.36 -21.95
N VAL A 25 -21.36 21.51 -20.71
CA VAL A 25 -21.29 20.44 -19.71
C VAL A 25 -22.00 19.24 -20.32
N PRO A 26 -21.31 18.10 -20.50
CA PRO A 26 -21.89 16.97 -21.20
C PRO A 26 -23.11 16.44 -20.46
N ASN A 27 -24.18 16.14 -21.21
CA ASN A 27 -25.46 15.71 -20.65
C ASN A 27 -25.28 14.48 -19.73
N PRO A 28 -25.54 14.59 -18.41
CA PRO A 28 -25.34 13.48 -17.48
C PRO A 28 -26.18 12.25 -17.78
N LEU A 29 -27.37 12.40 -18.41
CA LEU A 29 -28.19 11.27 -18.84
C LEU A 29 -27.51 10.46 -19.94
N LEU A 30 -26.88 11.16 -20.90
CA LEU A 30 -26.10 10.50 -21.94
C LEU A 30 -24.89 9.78 -21.35
N LEU A 31 -24.15 10.43 -20.46
CA LEU A 31 -23.00 9.81 -19.78
C LEU A 31 -23.41 8.55 -19.01
N ASN A 32 -24.49 8.62 -18.22
CA ASN A 32 -24.99 7.46 -17.47
C ASN A 32 -25.49 6.34 -18.40
N ARG A 33 -26.14 6.68 -19.52
CA ARG A 33 -26.54 5.70 -20.52
C ARG A 33 -25.31 4.99 -21.11
N LEU A 34 -24.28 5.74 -21.49
CA LEU A 34 -23.04 5.16 -22.04
C LEU A 34 -22.29 4.32 -21.01
N LEU A 35 -22.25 4.74 -19.74
CA LEU A 35 -21.69 3.92 -18.66
C LEU A 35 -22.43 2.59 -18.50
N LYS A 36 -23.77 2.60 -18.64
CA LYS A 36 -24.60 1.41 -18.44
C LYS A 36 -24.59 0.44 -19.62
N ILE A 37 -24.72 0.94 -20.85
CA ILE A 37 -24.96 0.09 -22.04
C ILE A 37 -24.02 0.38 -23.22
N GLY A 38 -23.00 1.23 -23.03
CA GLY A 38 -22.01 1.50 -24.08
C GLY A 38 -21.03 0.35 -24.27
N THR A 39 -20.36 0.37 -25.43
CA THR A 39 -19.16 -0.44 -25.66
C THR A 39 -18.05 -0.09 -24.66
N PRO A 40 -17.04 -0.94 -24.43
CA PRO A 40 -15.94 -0.62 -23.51
C PRO A 40 -15.26 0.74 -23.77
N GLY A 41 -15.00 1.07 -25.04
CA GLY A 41 -14.44 2.39 -25.42
C GLY A 41 -15.38 3.55 -25.06
N GLN A 42 -16.68 3.39 -25.31
CA GLN A 42 -17.70 4.40 -24.93
C GLN A 42 -17.84 4.54 -23.41
N GLN A 43 -17.83 3.44 -22.66
CA GLN A 43 -17.84 3.47 -21.19
C GLN A 43 -16.61 4.20 -20.64
N ALA A 44 -15.42 3.92 -21.20
CA ALA A 44 -14.18 4.59 -20.81
C ALA A 44 -14.23 6.10 -21.12
N TRP A 45 -14.72 6.49 -22.30
CA TRP A 45 -14.91 7.91 -22.65
C TRP A 45 -15.95 8.60 -21.78
N ALA A 46 -17.07 7.95 -21.48
CA ALA A 46 -18.09 8.49 -20.59
C ALA A 46 -17.53 8.73 -19.18
N ALA A 47 -16.74 7.79 -18.66
CA ALA A 47 -16.05 7.94 -17.38
C ALA A 47 -15.02 9.07 -17.42
N TRP A 48 -14.13 9.09 -18.42
CA TRP A 48 -13.15 10.16 -18.62
C TRP A 48 -13.82 11.52 -18.64
N THR A 49 -14.89 11.66 -19.42
CA THR A 49 -15.66 12.89 -19.58
C THR A 49 -16.34 13.30 -18.29
N ALA A 50 -16.95 12.36 -17.55
CA ALA A 50 -17.53 12.64 -16.24
C ALA A 50 -16.48 13.21 -15.26
N GLY A 51 -15.27 12.62 -15.26
CA GLY A 51 -14.13 13.12 -14.47
C GLY A 51 -13.63 14.49 -14.93
N GLU A 52 -13.56 14.72 -16.24
CA GLU A 52 -13.08 15.97 -16.84
C GLU A 52 -13.97 17.15 -16.49
N TYR A 53 -15.28 16.97 -16.59
CA TYR A 53 -16.27 18.02 -16.37
C TYR A 53 -16.89 18.00 -14.96
N GLY A 54 -16.35 17.21 -14.03
CA GLY A 54 -16.82 17.20 -12.65
C GLY A 54 -18.26 16.69 -12.46
N SER A 55 -18.78 15.83 -13.36
CA SER A 55 -20.17 15.39 -13.37
C SER A 55 -20.51 14.46 -12.20
N ARG A 56 -20.90 15.02 -11.05
CA ARG A 56 -21.38 14.25 -9.89
C ARG A 56 -22.66 13.46 -10.16
N ALA A 57 -23.48 13.91 -11.10
CA ALA A 57 -24.67 13.18 -11.55
C ALA A 57 -24.34 11.82 -12.21
N SER A 58 -23.07 11.60 -12.59
CA SER A 58 -22.61 10.32 -13.17
C SER A 58 -22.12 9.31 -12.12
N VAL A 59 -22.11 9.66 -10.82
CA VAL A 59 -21.67 8.76 -9.74
C VAL A 59 -22.40 7.41 -9.75
N PRO A 60 -23.74 7.34 -9.90
CA PRO A 60 -24.43 6.05 -9.92
C PRO A 60 -23.99 5.16 -11.08
N GLY A 61 -23.80 5.72 -12.28
CA GLY A 61 -23.31 4.98 -13.44
C GLY A 61 -21.88 4.47 -13.25
N LEU A 62 -20.99 5.29 -12.68
CA LEU A 62 -19.60 4.91 -12.40
C LEU A 62 -19.53 3.77 -11.37
N ARG A 63 -20.31 3.85 -10.29
CA ARG A 63 -20.42 2.78 -9.29
C ARG A 63 -21.01 1.50 -9.89
N GLY A 64 -22.02 1.63 -10.76
CA GLY A 64 -22.57 0.50 -11.50
C GLY A 64 -21.52 -0.25 -12.32
N VAL A 65 -20.60 0.47 -12.98
CA VAL A 65 -19.49 -0.17 -13.71
C VAL A 65 -18.46 -0.82 -12.77
N LEU A 66 -18.22 -0.27 -11.57
CA LEU A 66 -17.35 -0.91 -10.58
C LEU A 66 -17.94 -2.23 -10.05
N ALA A 67 -19.26 -2.26 -9.82
CA ALA A 67 -19.98 -3.43 -9.34
C ALA A 67 -20.20 -4.49 -10.43
N SER A 68 -20.42 -4.07 -11.67
CA SER A 68 -20.64 -4.94 -12.83
C SER A 68 -19.77 -4.49 -13.99
N PRO A 69 -18.47 -4.79 -13.96
CA PRO A 69 -17.53 -4.37 -15.00
C PRO A 69 -17.85 -5.03 -16.33
N PRO A 70 -17.55 -4.38 -17.47
CA PRO A 70 -17.67 -5.04 -18.77
C PRO A 70 -16.75 -6.25 -18.84
N GLU A 71 -17.17 -7.29 -19.55
CA GLU A 71 -16.35 -8.46 -19.80
C GLU A 71 -15.30 -8.19 -20.90
N GLY A 72 -14.34 -9.11 -21.02
CA GLY A 72 -13.34 -9.08 -22.10
C GLY A 72 -12.05 -8.32 -21.80
N GLU A 73 -11.21 -8.26 -22.82
CA GLU A 73 -9.81 -7.82 -22.74
C GLU A 73 -9.64 -6.36 -22.27
N HIS A 74 -10.59 -5.49 -22.65
CA HIS A 74 -10.50 -4.06 -22.36
C HIS A 74 -11.06 -3.66 -20.98
N ARG A 75 -11.57 -4.61 -20.19
CA ARG A 75 -12.11 -4.37 -18.85
C ARG A 75 -11.19 -3.52 -17.98
N VAL A 76 -9.89 -3.80 -18.01
CA VAL A 76 -8.87 -3.10 -17.20
C VAL A 76 -8.76 -1.62 -17.60
N LEU A 77 -8.91 -1.28 -18.89
CA LEU A 77 -8.84 0.10 -19.35
C LEU A 77 -10.11 0.88 -18.97
N VAL A 78 -11.28 0.25 -19.03
CA VAL A 78 -12.55 0.86 -18.58
C VAL A 78 -12.48 1.17 -17.09
N ILE A 79 -12.12 0.19 -16.26
CA ILE A 79 -12.05 0.36 -14.81
C ILE A 79 -11.01 1.41 -14.40
N ARG A 80 -9.90 1.50 -15.14
CA ARG A 80 -8.92 2.57 -14.93
C ARG A 80 -9.53 3.96 -15.13
N ALA A 81 -10.32 4.15 -16.19
CA ALA A 81 -11.01 5.42 -16.45
C ALA A 81 -12.09 5.71 -15.40
N VAL A 82 -12.87 4.69 -14.99
CA VAL A 82 -13.91 4.80 -13.96
C VAL A 82 -13.32 5.19 -12.61
N LEU A 83 -12.24 4.55 -12.17
CA LEU A 83 -11.59 4.89 -10.91
C LEU A 83 -10.98 6.30 -10.93
N ASP A 84 -10.37 6.72 -12.04
CA ASP A 84 -9.90 8.11 -12.20
C ASP A 84 -11.06 9.10 -12.09
N ALA A 85 -12.18 8.83 -12.77
CA ALA A 85 -13.37 9.67 -12.71
C ALA A 85 -13.90 9.78 -11.27
N CYS A 86 -14.04 8.65 -10.56
CA CYS A 86 -14.44 8.61 -9.15
C CYS A 86 -13.51 9.46 -8.26
N ILE A 87 -12.19 9.43 -8.52
CA ILE A 87 -11.25 10.29 -7.80
C ILE A 87 -11.51 11.76 -8.14
N ARG A 88 -11.62 12.13 -9.41
CA ARG A 88 -11.78 13.55 -9.80
C ARG A 88 -13.08 14.17 -9.31
N ILE A 89 -14.19 13.44 -9.38
CA ILE A 89 -15.52 13.97 -8.98
C ILE A 89 -15.82 13.78 -7.50
N GLN A 90 -14.86 13.27 -6.73
CA GLN A 90 -15.01 12.99 -5.30
C GLN A 90 -16.10 11.96 -4.95
N ALA A 91 -16.31 10.96 -5.81
CA ALA A 91 -17.23 9.85 -5.53
C ALA A 91 -16.78 9.03 -4.31
N GLN A 92 -17.73 8.41 -3.61
CA GLN A 92 -17.48 7.49 -2.50
C GLN A 92 -18.00 6.08 -2.85
N PRO A 93 -17.26 5.29 -3.65
CA PRO A 93 -17.57 3.88 -3.82
C PRO A 93 -17.49 3.14 -2.49
N THR A 94 -18.22 2.03 -2.34
CA THR A 94 -18.15 1.20 -1.13
C THR A 94 -16.89 0.34 -1.11
N ALA A 95 -16.55 -0.20 0.08
CA ALA A 95 -15.47 -1.18 0.20
C ALA A 95 -15.69 -2.42 -0.69
N GLU A 96 -16.93 -2.87 -0.85
CA GLU A 96 -17.30 -3.99 -1.74
C GLU A 96 -17.02 -3.66 -3.21
N GLU A 97 -17.37 -2.45 -3.66
CA GLU A 97 -17.11 -1.99 -5.03
C GLU A 97 -15.62 -1.84 -5.34
N LEU A 98 -14.80 -1.48 -4.34
CA LEU A 98 -13.35 -1.27 -4.53
C LEU A 98 -12.51 -2.55 -4.40
N ARG A 99 -12.95 -3.51 -3.58
CA ARG A 99 -12.20 -4.71 -3.21
C ARG A 99 -11.71 -5.55 -4.40
N PRO A 100 -12.50 -5.80 -5.47
CA PRO A 100 -12.03 -6.53 -6.65
C PRO A 100 -10.84 -5.85 -7.35
N TRP A 101 -10.77 -4.53 -7.24
CA TRP A 101 -9.81 -3.69 -7.95
C TRP A 101 -8.55 -3.40 -7.12
N ALA A 102 -8.62 -3.58 -5.81
CA ALA A 102 -7.55 -3.30 -4.86
C ALA A 102 -6.25 -4.06 -5.13
N LYS A 103 -6.24 -5.14 -5.94
CA LYS A 103 -4.99 -5.81 -6.33
C LYS A 103 -4.30 -5.11 -7.50
N ARG A 104 -5.07 -4.65 -8.49
CA ARG A 104 -4.56 -4.13 -9.78
C ARG A 104 -4.45 -2.61 -9.81
N PHE A 105 -5.32 -1.91 -9.10
CA PHE A 105 -5.43 -0.44 -9.06
C PHE A 105 -5.25 0.11 -7.64
N ARG A 106 -4.25 -0.42 -6.93
CA ARG A 106 -3.98 -0.11 -5.51
C ARG A 106 -3.92 1.37 -5.20
N ALA A 107 -3.17 2.14 -5.99
CA ALA A 107 -3.04 3.58 -5.80
C ALA A 107 -4.41 4.27 -5.86
N GLN A 108 -5.22 3.96 -6.88
CA GLN A 108 -6.57 4.53 -7.00
C GLN A 108 -7.49 4.09 -5.86
N THR A 109 -7.45 2.80 -5.50
CA THR A 109 -8.23 2.26 -4.39
C THR A 109 -7.88 2.97 -3.08
N LEU A 110 -6.60 3.20 -2.79
CA LEU A 110 -6.15 3.92 -1.59
C LEU A 110 -6.55 5.39 -1.61
N VAL A 111 -6.45 6.08 -2.76
CA VAL A 111 -6.91 7.47 -2.89
C VAL A 111 -8.41 7.58 -2.61
N LEU A 112 -9.21 6.63 -3.07
CA LEU A 112 -10.65 6.59 -2.81
C LEU A 112 -10.97 6.24 -1.35
N ALA A 113 -10.30 5.20 -0.81
CA ALA A 113 -10.48 4.77 0.58
C ALA A 113 -10.02 5.83 1.60
N ALA A 114 -9.03 6.67 1.25
CA ALA A 114 -8.54 7.75 2.10
C ALA A 114 -9.59 8.81 2.45
N ARG A 115 -10.69 8.89 1.69
CA ARG A 115 -11.77 9.86 1.92
C ARG A 115 -12.61 9.54 3.14
N ASP A 116 -12.79 8.26 3.39
CA ASP A 116 -13.49 7.74 4.55
C ASP A 116 -12.80 6.44 4.98
N PRO A 117 -11.68 6.55 5.71
CA PRO A 117 -10.91 5.39 6.12
C PRO A 117 -11.68 4.45 7.06
N GLN A 118 -12.65 4.98 7.81
CA GLN A 118 -13.48 4.20 8.71
C GLN A 118 -14.43 3.30 7.92
N LEU A 119 -15.12 3.84 6.90
CA LEU A 119 -15.95 3.06 5.98
C LEU A 119 -15.16 1.98 5.24
N HIS A 120 -13.88 2.25 4.95
CA HIS A 120 -12.99 1.35 4.22
C HIS A 120 -12.06 0.53 5.12
N ARG A 121 -12.29 0.49 6.43
CA ARG A 121 -11.38 -0.13 7.40
C ARG A 121 -10.92 -1.53 6.99
N ASP A 122 -11.86 -2.43 6.71
CA ASP A 122 -11.53 -3.83 6.45
C ASP A 122 -10.74 -3.99 5.15
N LEU A 123 -11.07 -3.20 4.13
CA LEU A 123 -10.29 -3.12 2.90
C LEU A 123 -8.87 -2.61 3.17
N LEU A 124 -8.69 -1.58 4.00
CA LEU A 124 -7.38 -1.05 4.36
C LEU A 124 -6.54 -2.06 5.15
N LEU A 125 -7.16 -2.80 6.09
CA LEU A 125 -6.50 -3.88 6.84
C LEU A 125 -5.98 -4.96 5.87
N GLU A 126 -6.81 -5.40 4.92
CA GLU A 126 -6.40 -6.35 3.89
C GLU A 126 -5.27 -5.83 3.00
N MET A 127 -5.20 -4.51 2.77
CA MET A 127 -4.13 -3.92 1.98
C MET A 127 -2.79 -3.91 2.73
N VAL A 128 -2.79 -3.78 4.06
CA VAL A 128 -1.60 -3.90 4.90
C VAL A 128 -1.03 -5.33 4.90
N ASP A 129 -1.90 -6.34 4.84
CA ASP A 129 -1.51 -7.75 4.90
C ASP A 129 -0.93 -8.29 3.57
N ARG A 130 -1.03 -7.54 2.47
CA ARG A 130 -0.58 -8.00 1.14
C ARG A 130 0.93 -7.89 0.96
N ALA A 131 1.59 -9.05 0.81
CA ALA A 131 3.03 -9.16 0.56
C ALA A 131 3.55 -8.38 -0.67
N TYR A 132 2.70 -8.14 -1.67
CA TYR A 132 3.10 -7.49 -2.94
C TYR A 132 2.81 -5.99 -3.03
N ALA A 133 2.34 -5.35 -1.96
CA ALA A 133 2.17 -3.89 -1.94
C ALA A 133 3.54 -3.21 -2.13
N THR A 134 3.59 -2.12 -2.88
CA THR A 134 4.77 -1.23 -2.87
C THR A 134 4.85 -0.50 -1.54
N ASP A 135 6.02 0.02 -1.18
CA ASP A 135 6.19 0.69 0.11
C ASP A 135 5.26 1.90 0.31
N PRO A 136 5.05 2.80 -0.67
CA PRO A 136 4.09 3.89 -0.52
C PRO A 136 2.64 3.40 -0.34
N GLU A 137 2.27 2.29 -0.98
CA GLU A 137 0.92 1.71 -0.84
C GLU A 137 0.72 1.10 0.56
N TRP A 138 1.69 0.32 1.04
CA TRP A 138 1.65 -0.26 2.38
C TRP A 138 1.65 0.83 3.45
N LEU A 139 2.51 1.83 3.30
CA LEU A 139 2.60 2.97 4.21
C LEU A 139 1.31 3.79 4.23
N ALA A 140 0.70 4.07 3.07
CA ALA A 140 -0.57 4.80 3.01
C ALA A 140 -1.69 4.06 3.74
N ALA A 141 -1.84 2.75 3.51
CA ALA A 141 -2.84 1.95 4.20
C ALA A 141 -2.64 1.98 5.73
N GLY A 142 -1.39 1.79 6.19
CA GLY A 142 -1.05 1.85 7.61
C GLY A 142 -1.30 3.23 8.23
N ASN A 143 -0.88 4.30 7.56
CA ASN A 143 -1.11 5.68 7.98
C ASN A 143 -2.61 5.98 8.16
N LEU A 144 -3.44 5.60 7.18
CA LEU A 144 -4.89 5.81 7.24
C LEU A 144 -5.53 5.05 8.41
N LEU A 145 -5.11 3.81 8.65
CA LEU A 145 -5.59 2.99 9.77
C LEU A 145 -5.19 3.57 11.13
N VAL A 146 -3.92 3.98 11.27
CA VAL A 146 -3.36 4.55 12.50
C VAL A 146 -4.02 5.88 12.83
N ALA A 147 -4.12 6.79 11.86
CA ALA A 147 -4.71 8.12 12.06
C ALA A 147 -6.18 8.05 12.50
N ASN A 148 -6.88 6.95 12.21
CA ASN A 148 -8.27 6.73 12.57
C ASN A 148 -8.46 5.76 13.74
N HIS A 149 -7.38 5.35 14.43
CA HIS A 149 -7.40 4.36 15.50
C HIS A 149 -8.23 3.11 15.15
N ALA A 150 -8.11 2.65 13.90
CA ALA A 150 -8.95 1.59 13.38
C ALA A 150 -8.79 0.28 14.17
N PRO A 151 -9.88 -0.35 14.65
CA PRO A 151 -9.82 -1.63 15.35
C PRO A 151 -9.08 -2.70 14.53
N GLY A 152 -8.25 -3.50 15.20
CA GLY A 152 -7.44 -4.54 14.58
C GLY A 152 -6.10 -4.05 14.02
N THR A 153 -5.86 -2.73 13.92
CA THR A 153 -4.60 -2.17 13.38
C THR A 153 -3.40 -2.61 14.21
N ALA A 154 -3.45 -2.47 15.54
CA ALA A 154 -2.36 -2.88 16.42
C ALA A 154 -2.01 -4.37 16.24
N ALA A 155 -3.03 -5.24 16.12
CA ALA A 155 -2.83 -6.67 15.89
C ALA A 155 -2.11 -6.98 14.57
N ARG A 156 -2.46 -6.31 13.46
CA ARG A 156 -1.76 -6.46 12.17
C ARG A 156 -0.34 -5.89 12.21
N LEU A 157 -0.14 -4.79 12.94
CA LEU A 157 1.17 -4.18 13.08
C LEU A 157 2.12 -5.10 13.85
N LEU A 158 1.68 -5.60 15.00
CA LEU A 158 2.42 -6.55 15.83
C LEU A 158 2.63 -7.90 15.12
N GLY A 159 1.58 -8.49 14.55
CA GLY A 159 1.69 -9.80 13.87
C GLY A 159 2.62 -9.79 12.65
N GLY A 160 2.82 -8.62 12.03
CA GLY A 160 3.79 -8.43 10.96
C GLY A 160 5.17 -7.95 11.40
N LEU A 161 5.37 -7.66 12.70
CA LEU A 161 6.64 -7.17 13.22
C LEU A 161 7.64 -8.31 13.35
N ARG A 162 8.83 -8.12 12.80
CA ARG A 162 9.97 -9.02 12.92
C ARG A 162 11.13 -8.29 13.57
N THR A 163 11.69 -8.90 14.60
CA THR A 163 12.85 -8.37 15.33
C THR A 163 14.06 -9.24 15.01
N ALA A 164 15.13 -8.65 14.49
CA ALA A 164 16.37 -9.35 14.25
C ALA A 164 17.26 -9.31 15.50
N LEU A 165 17.71 -10.47 15.99
CA LEU A 165 18.75 -10.59 17.00
C LEU A 165 20.01 -11.15 16.35
N THR A 166 21.01 -10.31 16.13
CA THR A 166 22.32 -10.73 15.61
C THR A 166 23.27 -10.93 16.77
N LEU A 167 23.69 -12.18 16.98
CA LEU A 167 24.70 -12.57 17.96
C LEU A 167 26.04 -12.72 17.24
N ARG A 168 27.01 -11.87 17.57
CA ARG A 168 28.39 -11.95 17.07
C ARG A 168 29.22 -12.65 18.12
N VAL A 169 29.84 -13.77 17.77
CA VAL A 169 30.70 -14.52 18.68
C VAL A 169 32.14 -14.17 18.38
N VAL A 170 32.88 -13.73 19.39
CA VAL A 170 34.29 -13.31 19.27
C VAL A 170 35.12 -13.96 20.36
N ASP A 171 36.44 -14.03 20.16
CA ASP A 171 37.38 -14.48 21.19
C ASP A 171 37.74 -13.33 22.16
N ASP A 172 37.74 -12.07 21.69
CA ASP A 172 38.04 -10.85 22.46
C ASP A 172 37.21 -9.65 21.93
N ASP A 173 37.04 -8.59 22.73
CA ASP A 173 36.05 -7.51 22.52
C ASP A 173 36.41 -6.43 21.47
N ARG A 174 37.52 -6.60 20.75
CA ARG A 174 38.21 -5.51 20.04
C ARG A 174 37.73 -5.16 18.62
N LEU A 175 36.61 -5.70 18.12
CA LEU A 175 36.21 -5.55 16.71
C LEU A 175 34.89 -4.80 16.48
N GLY A 176 34.92 -3.78 15.60
CA GLY A 176 33.75 -3.07 15.06
C GLY A 176 33.49 -3.44 13.59
N PHE A 177 32.21 -3.48 13.17
CA PHE A 177 31.80 -3.89 11.81
C PHE A 177 30.66 -3.05 11.22
N GLY A 178 30.75 -2.72 9.93
CA GLY A 178 29.71 -2.05 9.12
C GLY A 178 29.18 -2.93 7.97
N GLY A 179 27.99 -2.62 7.44
CA GLY A 179 27.34 -3.39 6.36
C GLY A 179 26.97 -2.53 5.15
N ALA A 180 27.12 -3.08 3.95
CA ALA A 180 26.78 -2.45 2.67
C ALA A 180 25.49 -3.07 2.07
N GLY A 181 24.68 -2.23 1.44
CA GLY A 181 23.45 -2.63 0.73
C GLY A 181 23.62 -2.52 -0.79
N ALA A 182 23.09 -3.49 -1.52
CA ALA A 182 23.00 -3.49 -2.98
C ALA A 182 21.57 -3.19 -3.44
N GLY A 183 21.43 -2.38 -4.50
CA GLY A 183 20.16 -2.10 -5.16
C GLY A 183 20.16 -2.62 -6.59
N GLY A 184 19.08 -3.30 -6.99
CA GLY A 184 18.82 -3.72 -8.36
C GLY A 184 17.49 -3.16 -8.86
N ALA A 185 17.35 -2.98 -10.17
CA ALA A 185 16.11 -2.56 -10.83
C ALA A 185 15.66 -3.61 -11.86
N PHE A 186 14.34 -3.80 -11.98
CA PHE A 186 13.69 -4.69 -12.95
C PHE A 186 12.74 -3.86 -13.84
N GLY A 187 12.57 -4.25 -15.11
CA GLY A 187 11.61 -3.66 -16.04
C GLY A 187 10.42 -4.59 -16.29
N ASP A 188 9.18 -4.08 -16.23
CA ASP A 188 7.96 -4.89 -16.20
C ASP A 188 6.97 -4.57 -17.35
N GLY A 189 7.17 -5.13 -18.55
CA GLY A 189 6.10 -5.32 -19.56
C GLY A 189 5.51 -4.08 -20.28
N ARG A 190 4.49 -4.34 -21.13
CA ARG A 190 3.86 -3.36 -22.04
C ARG A 190 2.32 -3.49 -22.04
N ILE A 191 1.61 -2.38 -22.23
CA ILE A 191 0.18 -2.33 -22.60
C ILE A 191 0.02 -1.62 -23.93
N ASP A 192 -0.85 -2.17 -24.78
CA ASP A 192 -1.37 -1.51 -25.98
C ASP A 192 -2.82 -1.06 -25.71
N VAL A 193 -3.09 0.23 -25.95
CA VAL A 193 -4.37 0.90 -25.71
C VAL A 193 -5.08 1.05 -27.05
N PRO A 194 -6.33 0.58 -27.21
CA PRO A 194 -7.07 0.76 -28.46
C PRO A 194 -7.27 2.23 -28.85
N THR A 195 -7.45 2.49 -30.13
CA THR A 195 -7.56 3.86 -30.68
C THR A 195 -8.81 4.58 -30.20
N ASP A 196 -9.91 3.85 -30.02
CA ASP A 196 -11.22 4.32 -29.56
C ASP A 196 -11.28 4.61 -28.05
N PHE A 197 -10.23 4.33 -27.29
CA PHE A 197 -10.15 4.64 -25.86
C PHE A 197 -9.65 6.08 -25.58
N PRO A 198 -10.09 6.69 -24.46
CA PRO A 198 -9.55 7.98 -24.00
C PRO A 198 -8.07 7.88 -23.62
N PRO A 199 -7.41 9.02 -23.33
CA PRO A 199 -6.09 9.01 -22.71
C PRO A 199 -6.08 8.16 -21.44
N THR A 200 -4.98 7.43 -21.23
CA THR A 200 -4.87 6.49 -20.10
C THR A 200 -4.24 7.18 -18.90
N VAL A 201 -4.84 7.02 -17.72
CA VAL A 201 -4.35 7.64 -16.48
C VAL A 201 -3.66 6.64 -15.57
N PHE A 202 -2.50 7.03 -15.08
CA PHE A 202 -1.76 6.30 -14.05
C PHE A 202 -1.70 7.12 -12.78
N TRP A 203 -2.25 6.55 -11.72
CA TRP A 203 -2.04 7.02 -10.36
C TRP A 203 -0.87 6.27 -9.75
N LYS A 204 0.03 6.99 -9.09
CA LYS A 204 1.13 6.42 -8.32
C LYS A 204 1.19 7.09 -6.95
N LEU A 205 1.31 6.29 -5.91
CA LEU A 205 1.60 6.78 -4.57
C LEU A 205 3.10 7.03 -4.41
N VAL A 206 3.44 8.15 -3.78
CA VAL A 206 4.81 8.62 -3.59
C VAL A 206 4.95 9.19 -2.17
N MET A 207 6.15 9.03 -1.59
CA MET A 207 6.47 9.62 -0.28
C MET A 207 7.02 11.05 -0.41
N GLN A 208 7.39 11.47 -1.62
CA GLN A 208 7.76 12.86 -1.90
C GLN A 208 6.50 13.72 -1.91
N LYS A 209 6.59 14.90 -1.29
CA LYS A 209 5.49 15.86 -1.24
C LYS A 209 5.04 16.25 -2.65
N THR A 210 3.73 16.17 -2.89
CA THR A 210 3.07 16.63 -4.12
C THR A 210 1.71 17.25 -3.77
N GLU A 211 0.97 17.71 -4.77
CA GLU A 211 -0.29 18.45 -4.59
C GLU A 211 -1.47 17.60 -4.09
N HIS A 212 -1.36 16.28 -4.10
CA HIS A 212 -2.46 15.39 -3.69
C HIS A 212 -2.06 14.57 -2.44
N PRO A 213 -2.24 15.11 -1.22
CA PRO A 213 -2.07 14.32 0.00
C PRO A 213 -3.09 13.17 0.02
N VAL A 214 -2.63 11.98 0.41
CA VAL A 214 -3.48 10.77 0.49
C VAL A 214 -3.58 10.29 1.93
N ALA A 215 -2.44 10.08 2.58
CA ALA A 215 -2.40 9.53 3.92
C ALA A 215 -1.46 10.37 4.80
N PRO A 216 -2.00 11.14 5.75
CA PRO A 216 -1.18 11.90 6.69
C PRO A 216 -0.46 10.95 7.67
N GLY A 217 0.55 11.45 8.37
CA GLY A 217 1.31 10.68 9.35
C GLY A 217 2.76 11.15 9.42
N ARG A 218 3.57 10.52 10.27
CA ARG A 218 5.01 10.84 10.41
C ARG A 218 5.76 10.76 9.08
N ARG A 219 5.35 9.83 8.22
CA ARG A 219 5.81 9.70 6.84
C ARG A 219 4.62 9.85 5.91
N PRO A 220 4.25 11.09 5.50
CA PRO A 220 3.04 11.31 4.71
C PRO A 220 3.17 10.69 3.32
N VAL A 221 2.06 10.21 2.79
CA VAL A 221 1.97 9.67 1.43
C VAL A 221 1.08 10.55 0.57
N PHE A 222 1.53 10.79 -0.65
CA PHE A 222 0.87 11.60 -1.65
C PHE A 222 0.59 10.78 -2.91
N ALA A 223 -0.21 11.33 -3.81
CA ALA A 223 -0.54 10.75 -5.09
C ALA A 223 -0.06 11.65 -6.24
N THR A 224 0.39 11.01 -7.32
CA THR A 224 0.65 11.67 -8.59
C THR A 224 -0.26 11.09 -9.66
N ARG A 225 -0.89 11.96 -10.44
CA ARG A 225 -1.71 11.60 -11.60
C ARG A 225 -0.89 11.86 -12.86
N ARG A 226 -0.77 10.85 -13.73
CA ARG A 226 -0.08 10.97 -15.02
C ARG A 226 -1.00 10.57 -16.15
N VAL A 227 -1.27 11.51 -17.06
CA VAL A 227 -2.04 11.25 -18.29
C VAL A 227 -1.09 10.80 -19.39
N ARG A 228 -1.45 9.74 -20.10
CA ARG A 228 -0.72 9.23 -21.25
C ARG A 228 -1.64 9.19 -22.47
N THR A 229 -1.26 9.92 -23.51
CA THR A 229 -1.98 9.96 -24.80
C THR A 229 -1.44 8.93 -25.79
N ARG A 230 -0.21 8.45 -25.59
CA ARG A 230 0.39 7.38 -26.40
C ARG A 230 -0.40 6.08 -26.21
N LYS A 231 -0.53 5.31 -27.30
CA LYS A 231 -1.26 4.04 -27.32
C LYS A 231 -0.41 2.83 -26.92
N ARG A 232 0.92 2.91 -27.01
CA ARG A 232 1.84 1.89 -26.48
C ARG A 232 2.52 2.42 -25.23
N LEU A 233 2.38 1.70 -24.12
CA LEU A 233 2.81 2.16 -22.80
C LEU A 233 3.67 1.09 -22.12
N GLY A 234 4.89 1.46 -21.74
CA GLY A 234 5.70 0.65 -20.83
C GLY A 234 5.10 0.70 -19.42
N ILE A 235 5.06 -0.45 -18.76
CA ILE A 235 4.77 -0.52 -17.34
C ILE A 235 6.08 -0.79 -16.60
N GLY A 236 6.16 -0.31 -15.37
CA GLY A 236 7.30 -0.54 -14.51
C GLY A 236 7.00 0.02 -13.15
N SER A 237 7.37 -0.74 -12.13
CA SER A 237 7.39 -0.23 -10.77
C SER A 237 8.76 -0.50 -10.17
N SER A 238 9.44 0.55 -9.74
CA SER A 238 10.56 0.43 -8.82
C SER A 238 10.01 0.15 -7.43
N ARG A 239 10.54 -0.86 -6.74
CA ARG A 239 10.28 -1.02 -5.30
C ARG A 239 11.08 0.04 -4.54
N GLY A 240 10.47 0.61 -3.51
CA GLY A 240 11.19 1.43 -2.54
C GLY A 240 12.09 0.57 -1.67
N SER A 241 12.95 1.23 -0.89
CA SER A 241 13.78 0.61 0.15
C SER A 241 13.29 1.04 1.54
N LEU A 242 11.97 1.02 1.78
CA LEU A 242 11.43 1.37 3.09
C LEU A 242 11.65 0.22 4.08
N ASP A 243 12.29 0.51 5.22
CA ASP A 243 12.29 -0.42 6.35
C ASP A 243 10.90 -0.46 7.01
N ARG A 244 10.07 -1.40 6.56
CA ARG A 244 8.72 -1.59 7.10
C ARG A 244 8.70 -1.97 8.57
N GLN A 245 9.74 -2.59 9.11
CA GLN A 245 9.78 -2.97 10.52
C GLN A 245 9.88 -1.72 11.39
N THR A 246 10.73 -0.77 10.98
CA THR A 246 10.87 0.51 11.70
C THR A 246 9.58 1.30 11.62
N VAL A 247 8.93 1.34 10.45
CA VAL A 247 7.62 2.02 10.32
C VAL A 247 6.53 1.36 11.15
N ARG A 248 6.52 0.03 11.32
CA ARG A 248 5.55 -0.64 12.20
C ARG A 248 5.68 -0.15 13.64
N LEU A 249 6.91 0.01 14.15
CA LEU A 249 7.14 0.59 15.47
C LEU A 249 6.68 2.05 15.55
N GLU A 250 6.97 2.87 14.52
CA GLU A 250 6.49 4.26 14.45
C GLU A 250 4.96 4.34 14.48
N HIS A 251 4.28 3.42 13.78
CA HIS A 251 2.83 3.30 13.79
C HIS A 251 2.29 2.86 15.16
N LEU A 252 2.93 1.89 15.81
CA LEU A 252 2.55 1.46 17.16
C LEU A 252 2.75 2.58 18.19
N ALA A 253 3.86 3.31 18.11
CA ALA A 253 4.11 4.49 18.93
C ALA A 253 3.03 5.55 18.73
N THR A 254 2.69 5.84 17.46
CA THR A 254 1.64 6.81 17.12
C THR A 254 0.28 6.39 17.68
N LEU A 255 -0.09 5.10 17.60
CA LEU A 255 -1.33 4.59 18.21
C LEU A 255 -1.36 4.79 19.72
N LEU A 256 -0.22 4.64 20.40
CA LEU A 256 -0.06 4.87 21.84
C LEU A 256 0.02 6.36 22.22
N GLY A 257 0.04 7.28 21.24
CA GLY A 257 0.28 8.70 21.49
C GLY A 257 1.71 8.99 21.98
N ALA A 258 2.67 8.14 21.63
CA ALA A 258 4.06 8.20 22.05
C ALA A 258 5.01 8.53 20.88
N GLU A 259 6.22 8.96 21.22
CA GLU A 259 7.35 9.02 20.29
C GLU A 259 7.93 7.63 20.02
N PRO A 260 8.48 7.36 18.82
CA PRO A 260 9.07 6.06 18.50
C PRO A 260 10.17 5.62 19.47
N THR A 261 10.91 6.58 20.07
CA THR A 261 11.95 6.31 21.07
C THR A 261 11.41 5.87 22.42
N GLU A 262 10.12 6.06 22.69
CA GLU A 262 9.43 5.62 23.92
C GLU A 262 8.81 4.22 23.78
N VAL A 263 8.98 3.60 22.61
CA VAL A 263 8.74 2.18 22.38
C VAL A 263 10.08 1.47 22.48
N ASP A 264 10.35 0.84 23.62
CA ASP A 264 11.64 0.21 23.94
C ASP A 264 12.03 -0.96 23.02
N LEU A 265 11.10 -1.39 22.16
CA LEU A 265 11.32 -2.45 21.19
C LEU A 265 12.06 -1.90 19.96
N ALA A 266 13.18 -2.53 19.61
CA ALA A 266 13.91 -2.25 18.39
C ALA A 266 13.64 -3.31 17.31
N THR A 267 13.80 -2.93 16.04
CA THR A 267 13.74 -3.87 14.91
C THR A 267 14.98 -4.75 14.83
N ARG A 268 16.09 -4.29 15.42
CA ARG A 268 17.39 -4.94 15.35
C ARG A 268 18.13 -4.81 16.68
N TYR A 269 18.62 -5.94 17.17
CA TYR A 269 19.48 -6.06 18.32
C TYR A 269 20.79 -6.72 17.87
N ASP A 270 21.90 -6.01 17.97
CA ASP A 270 23.22 -6.59 17.80
C ASP A 270 23.86 -6.80 19.18
N ARG A 271 24.35 -8.01 19.44
CA ARG A 271 25.02 -8.38 20.69
C ARG A 271 26.29 -9.13 20.39
N THR A 272 27.33 -8.82 21.15
CA THR A 272 28.61 -9.52 21.12
C THR A 272 28.64 -10.50 22.29
N ILE A 273 28.96 -11.76 22.03
CA ILE A 273 29.16 -12.80 23.04
C ILE A 273 30.63 -13.22 23.00
N ILE A 274 31.31 -13.10 24.13
CA ILE A 274 32.69 -13.58 24.27
C ILE A 274 32.64 -15.10 24.41
N TRP A 275 33.37 -15.81 23.56
CA TRP A 275 33.34 -17.27 23.55
C TRP A 275 34.03 -17.84 24.80
N LYS A 276 33.21 -18.44 25.69
CA LYS A 276 33.67 -19.16 26.90
C LYS A 276 33.28 -20.64 26.89
N GLY A 277 32.88 -21.13 25.72
CA GLY A 277 32.35 -22.48 25.51
C GLY A 277 30.83 -22.52 25.28
N VAL A 278 30.34 -23.73 25.02
CA VAL A 278 28.98 -24.00 24.54
C VAL A 278 27.90 -23.57 25.55
N GLN A 279 28.04 -23.91 26.82
CA GLN A 279 27.02 -23.61 27.82
C GLN A 279 26.90 -22.10 28.12
N PRO A 280 28.01 -21.36 28.34
CA PRO A 280 27.95 -19.91 28.45
C PRO A 280 27.31 -19.23 27.24
N PHE A 281 27.69 -19.63 26.02
CA PHE A 281 27.09 -19.08 24.80
C PHE A 281 25.57 -19.30 24.74
N ARG A 282 25.10 -20.51 25.05
CA ARG A 282 23.65 -20.81 25.08
C ARG A 282 22.92 -19.99 26.13
N ALA A 283 23.49 -19.85 27.32
CA ALA A 283 22.90 -19.07 28.41
C ALA A 283 22.79 -17.59 28.02
N GLU A 284 23.84 -16.98 27.47
CA GLU A 284 23.84 -15.59 27.04
C GLU A 284 22.87 -15.35 25.86
N ALA A 285 22.85 -16.24 24.87
CA ALA A 285 21.91 -16.17 23.76
C ALA A 285 20.44 -16.21 24.23
N ARG A 286 20.12 -17.10 25.19
CA ARG A 286 18.78 -17.18 25.82
C ARG A 286 18.46 -15.91 26.58
N LEU A 287 19.39 -15.41 27.40
CA LEU A 287 19.21 -14.18 28.16
C LEU A 287 18.87 -12.99 27.26
N HIS A 288 19.56 -12.84 26.13
CA HIS A 288 19.25 -11.76 25.18
C HIS A 288 17.88 -11.92 24.52
N ARG A 289 17.49 -13.15 24.18
CA ARG A 289 16.16 -13.41 23.62
C ARG A 289 15.06 -13.13 24.63
N GLU A 290 15.21 -13.57 25.88
CA GLU A 290 14.22 -13.32 26.95
C GLU A 290 14.02 -11.82 27.20
N LYS A 291 15.10 -11.01 27.20
CA LYS A 291 14.98 -9.54 27.29
C LYS A 291 14.12 -8.95 26.18
N ILE A 292 14.24 -9.45 24.95
CA ILE A 292 13.39 -8.99 23.83
C ILE A 292 11.94 -9.42 24.06
N LEU A 293 11.70 -10.63 24.58
CA LEU A 293 10.37 -11.11 24.92
C LEU A 293 9.71 -10.29 26.02
N ASP A 294 10.47 -9.87 27.04
CA ASP A 294 9.98 -8.99 28.12
C ASP A 294 9.52 -7.66 27.56
N ILE A 295 10.34 -7.03 26.72
CA ILE A 295 10.00 -5.76 26.04
C ILE A 295 8.76 -5.93 25.16
N TRP A 296 8.67 -7.03 24.40
CA TRP A 296 7.51 -7.35 23.58
C TRP A 296 6.23 -7.48 24.40
N ARG A 297 6.27 -8.23 25.50
CA ARG A 297 5.13 -8.41 26.41
C ARG A 297 4.68 -7.07 26.98
N SER A 298 5.61 -6.24 27.44
CA SER A 298 5.31 -4.90 27.93
C SER A 298 4.59 -4.04 26.88
N LEU A 299 5.03 -4.08 25.62
CA LEU A 299 4.36 -3.37 24.53
C LEU A 299 2.93 -3.88 24.28
N VAL A 300 2.73 -5.21 24.27
CA VAL A 300 1.41 -5.84 24.14
C VAL A 300 0.49 -5.43 25.28
N ASP A 301 0.98 -5.41 26.51
CA ASP A 301 0.23 -4.99 27.69
C ASP A 301 -0.20 -3.52 27.59
N ARG A 302 0.72 -2.62 27.21
CA ARG A 302 0.42 -1.19 27.00
C ARG A 302 -0.69 -1.00 25.96
N LEU A 303 -0.62 -1.71 24.83
CA LEU A 303 -1.63 -1.63 23.76
C LEU A 303 -2.99 -2.19 24.20
N THR A 304 -2.99 -3.24 25.02
CA THR A 304 -4.20 -3.85 25.57
C THR A 304 -4.86 -2.93 26.60
N GLN A 305 -4.08 -2.35 27.52
CA GLN A 305 -4.55 -1.36 28.50
C GLN A 305 -5.13 -0.11 27.83
N ALA A 306 -4.51 0.34 26.74
CA ALA A 306 -5.01 1.45 25.92
C ALA A 306 -6.23 1.08 25.04
N LYS A 307 -6.73 -0.16 25.11
CA LYS A 307 -7.86 -0.69 24.29
C LYS A 307 -7.62 -0.63 22.78
N LEU A 308 -6.36 -0.57 22.35
CA LEU A 308 -5.95 -0.58 20.94
C LEU A 308 -5.76 -2.02 20.43
N LEU A 309 -5.62 -2.97 21.35
CA LEU A 309 -5.50 -4.40 21.11
C LEU A 309 -6.52 -5.15 21.99
N SER A 310 -7.29 -6.07 21.40
CA SER A 310 -8.21 -6.88 22.19
C SER A 310 -7.45 -7.99 22.94
N PRO A 311 -7.91 -8.43 24.13
CA PRO A 311 -7.28 -9.55 24.83
C PRO A 311 -7.23 -10.85 24.00
N ALA A 312 -8.26 -11.07 23.16
CA ALA A 312 -8.32 -12.22 22.27
C ALA A 312 -7.25 -12.17 21.17
N ASP A 313 -6.99 -10.99 20.61
CA ASP A 313 -5.89 -10.80 19.64
C ASP A 313 -4.54 -10.90 20.34
N ALA A 314 -4.38 -10.28 21.52
CA ALA A 314 -3.16 -10.32 22.30
C ALA A 314 -2.71 -11.76 22.59
N GLY A 315 -3.64 -12.63 23.02
CA GLY A 315 -3.35 -14.04 23.31
C GLY A 315 -2.98 -14.90 22.09
N ARG A 316 -3.22 -14.42 20.87
CA ARG A 316 -2.86 -15.11 19.62
C ARG A 316 -1.53 -14.64 19.03
N LEU A 317 -1.03 -13.49 19.48
CA LEU A 317 0.20 -12.90 18.94
C LEU A 317 1.43 -13.58 19.53
N GLN A 318 2.38 -13.92 18.67
CA GLN A 318 3.69 -14.39 19.06
C GLN A 318 4.78 -13.48 18.46
N PRO A 319 5.81 -13.13 19.23
CA PRO A 319 6.91 -12.32 18.71
C PRO A 319 7.72 -13.10 17.68
N ALA A 320 7.92 -12.53 16.49
CA ALA A 320 8.76 -13.11 15.45
C ALA A 320 10.22 -12.62 15.59
N ILE A 321 10.98 -13.27 16.48
CA ILE A 321 12.40 -12.99 16.69
C ILE A 321 13.24 -13.85 15.73
N VAL A 322 13.94 -13.22 14.79
CA VAL A 322 14.87 -13.87 13.87
C VAL A 322 16.28 -13.79 14.45
N VAL A 323 16.79 -14.91 14.95
CA VAL A 323 18.14 -14.99 15.51
C VAL A 323 19.15 -15.36 14.42
N THR A 324 20.17 -14.52 14.24
CA THR A 324 21.30 -14.78 13.35
C THR A 324 22.56 -14.84 14.18
N VAL A 325 23.33 -15.92 14.04
CA VAL A 325 24.64 -16.05 14.69
C VAL A 325 25.72 -15.81 13.65
N LYS A 326 26.66 -14.93 13.95
CA LYS A 326 27.85 -14.68 13.14
C LYS A 326 29.08 -15.07 13.95
N ASP A 327 29.78 -16.08 13.49
CA ASP A 327 31.03 -16.52 14.09
C ASP A 327 32.17 -15.63 13.58
N HIS A 328 32.78 -14.90 14.50
CA HIS A 328 33.91 -14.01 14.26
C HIS A 328 35.10 -14.37 15.17
N ARG A 329 35.13 -15.61 15.69
CA ARG A 329 36.30 -16.15 16.40
C ARG A 329 37.47 -16.29 15.43
N GLU A 330 38.68 -16.03 15.91
CA GLU A 330 39.91 -16.10 15.11
C GLU A 330 40.26 -17.55 14.75
N ASN A 331 39.91 -18.51 15.62
CA ASN A 331 40.21 -19.92 15.40
C ASN A 331 39.06 -20.82 15.89
N PRO A 332 38.00 -21.04 15.08
CA PRO A 332 36.82 -21.80 15.48
C PRO A 332 37.14 -23.30 15.53
N ARG A 333 37.79 -23.76 16.61
CA ARG A 333 38.11 -25.19 16.83
C ARG A 333 36.90 -26.04 17.19
N VAL A 334 35.80 -25.40 17.60
CA VAL A 334 34.54 -26.04 18.00
C VAL A 334 33.40 -25.31 17.31
N ASP A 335 32.57 -26.03 16.56
CA ASP A 335 31.40 -25.44 15.90
C ASP A 335 30.46 -24.77 16.90
N LEU A 336 29.86 -23.66 16.51
CA LEU A 336 28.84 -23.02 17.33
C LEU A 336 27.60 -23.92 17.40
N PRO A 337 27.01 -24.13 18.60
CA PRO A 337 25.83 -24.96 18.73
C PRO A 337 24.65 -24.29 18.03
N LYS A 338 23.83 -25.09 17.33
CA LYS A 338 22.54 -24.63 16.84
C LYS A 338 21.67 -24.19 18.02
N LEU A 339 21.10 -22.99 17.93
CA LEU A 339 20.18 -22.46 18.93
C LEU A 339 18.77 -22.97 18.63
N THR A 340 18.19 -23.68 19.58
CA THR A 340 16.77 -24.07 19.59
C THR A 340 16.10 -23.32 20.73
N PHE A 341 15.09 -22.52 20.40
CA PHE A 341 14.34 -21.68 21.35
C PHE A 341 12.88 -22.09 21.38
#